data_AF-A0A9P1EJJ7-F1
#
_entry.id   AF-A0A9P1EJJ7-F1
#
_cell.length_a   1.000
_cell.length_b   1.000
_cell.length_c   1.000
_cell.angle_alpha   90.00
_cell.angle_beta   90.00
_cell.angle_gamma   90.00
#
_symmetry.space_group_name_H-M   'P 1'
#
loop_
_entity.id
_entity.type
_entity.pdbx_description
1 polymer ?
#
loop_
_entity_poly.entity_id
_entity_poly.type
_entity_poly.pdbx_seq_one_letter_code
_entity_poly.pdbx_strand_id
1 'polypeptide(L)'
;MESAIQDGVDILSLSLGVGSVDYYDDVIAVGAFSAVEKGIVVVCSAGNDGPSLYTVSNMAPWITTVGAGTLDRDFPAPVTLGNGNKIPGVSLYNNKAVPFPAKKFPFVYAGNLSNATDGNLCVRGSLDLSNVKAKIVLCDRGSNARVDKGYVVKAAGGGGMVLANTAEQGEELVADPHLLPATHVTKKSGDIIKPSPVLPAFSSRGPNTMTPEILKPDVIAPGSAFLRDGMGPPAQMVYEKIPDVSNST
;
A
#
# COMPACT_ATOMS: atom_id res chain seq x y z
N MET A 1 30.56 -15.59 6.41
CA MET A 1 30.49 -16.41 7.63
C MET A 1 31.86 -16.90 8.05
N GLU A 2 32.68 -17.45 7.15
CA GLU A 2 34.04 -17.94 7.47
C GLU A 2 34.91 -16.91 8.19
N SER A 3 34.93 -15.65 7.75
CA SER A 3 35.67 -14.59 8.45
C SER A 3 35.16 -14.39 9.87
N ALA A 4 33.85 -14.32 10.09
CA ALA A 4 33.27 -14.17 11.42
C ALA A 4 33.59 -15.37 12.35
N ILE A 5 33.67 -16.57 11.78
CA ILE A 5 34.13 -17.77 12.48
C ILE A 5 35.60 -17.60 12.93
N GLN A 6 36.46 -17.11 12.04
CA GLN A 6 37.89 -16.87 12.36
C GLN A 6 38.06 -15.75 13.40
N ASP A 7 37.19 -14.75 13.35
CA ASP A 7 37.13 -13.64 14.30
C ASP A 7 36.60 -14.08 15.68
N GLY A 8 36.09 -15.31 15.81
CA GLY A 8 35.68 -15.90 17.09
C GLY A 8 34.38 -15.35 17.65
N VAL A 9 33.40 -15.03 16.79
CA VAL A 9 32.07 -14.56 17.23
C VAL A 9 31.28 -15.63 17.97
N ASP A 10 30.44 -15.24 18.93
CA ASP A 10 29.58 -16.17 19.67
C ASP A 10 28.24 -16.44 18.97
N ILE A 11 27.71 -15.44 18.25
CA ILE A 11 26.39 -15.48 17.59
C ILE A 11 26.49 -14.83 16.22
N LEU A 12 25.86 -15.46 15.22
CA LEU A 12 25.62 -14.90 13.89
C LEU A 12 24.14 -14.54 13.72
N SER A 13 23.86 -13.27 13.47
CA SER A 13 22.53 -12.77 13.13
C SER A 13 22.48 -12.40 11.65
N LEU A 14 21.61 -13.07 10.89
CA LEU A 14 21.57 -13.00 9.43
C LEU A 14 20.15 -12.68 8.95
N SER A 15 19.94 -11.45 8.47
CA SER A 15 18.69 -11.03 7.83
C SER A 15 18.75 -11.23 6.31
N LEU A 16 19.06 -12.44 5.89
CA LEU A 16 19.16 -12.86 4.50
C LEU A 16 18.64 -14.29 4.34
N GLY A 17 18.25 -14.64 3.13
CA GLY A 17 17.67 -15.93 2.80
C GLY A 17 17.73 -16.14 1.30
N VAL A 18 17.83 -17.39 0.90
CA VAL A 18 17.57 -17.83 -0.46
C VAL A 18 16.24 -18.58 -0.49
N GLY A 19 15.67 -18.75 -1.69
CA GLY A 19 14.45 -19.55 -1.85
C GLY A 19 14.65 -21.01 -1.40
N SER A 20 13.59 -21.80 -1.44
CA SER A 20 13.65 -23.22 -1.05
C SER A 20 14.57 -24.00 -2.00
N VAL A 21 15.76 -24.36 -1.52
CA VAL A 21 16.73 -25.23 -2.19
C VAL A 21 17.24 -26.27 -1.20
N ASP A 22 17.85 -27.34 -1.70
CA ASP A 22 18.42 -28.37 -0.84
C ASP A 22 19.61 -27.84 -0.02
N TYR A 23 19.83 -28.42 1.17
CA TYR A 23 20.81 -27.87 2.13
C TYR A 23 22.26 -27.82 1.61
N TYR A 24 22.65 -28.69 0.69
CA TYR A 24 24.00 -28.71 0.11
C TYR A 24 24.20 -27.63 -0.97
N ASP A 25 23.11 -27.13 -1.56
CA ASP A 25 23.13 -26.03 -2.52
C ASP A 25 22.82 -24.68 -1.84
N ASP A 26 22.32 -24.71 -0.61
CA ASP A 26 22.11 -23.53 0.22
C ASP A 26 23.42 -23.07 0.89
N VAL A 27 24.03 -22.03 0.33
CA VAL A 27 25.25 -21.40 0.88
C VAL A 27 25.10 -20.90 2.31
N ILE A 28 23.87 -20.55 2.74
CA ILE A 28 23.57 -20.14 4.11
C ILE A 28 23.58 -21.38 5.00
N ALA A 29 22.94 -22.47 4.58
CA ALA A 29 22.92 -23.72 5.33
C ALA A 29 24.32 -24.32 5.51
N VAL A 30 25.11 -24.39 4.43
CA VAL A 30 26.50 -24.88 4.47
C VAL A 30 27.36 -24.01 5.39
N GLY A 31 27.30 -22.68 5.22
CA GLY A 31 28.06 -21.75 6.06
C GLY A 31 27.65 -21.78 7.53
N ALA A 32 26.34 -21.93 7.79
CA ALA A 32 25.80 -22.05 9.14
C ALA A 32 26.22 -23.35 9.81
N PHE A 33 26.30 -24.46 9.07
CA PHE A 33 26.76 -25.73 9.60
C PHE A 33 28.19 -25.61 10.15
N SER A 34 29.11 -25.04 9.37
CA SER A 34 30.50 -24.80 9.81
C SER A 34 30.61 -23.85 11.01
N ALA A 35 29.67 -22.93 11.19
CA ALA A 35 29.62 -22.05 12.36
C ALA A 35 29.15 -22.83 13.60
N VAL A 36 28.08 -23.62 13.47
CA VAL A 36 27.52 -24.42 14.56
C VAL A 36 28.47 -25.51 15.04
N GLU A 37 29.25 -26.12 14.14
CA GLU A 37 30.33 -27.07 14.50
C GLU A 37 31.39 -26.46 15.43
N LYS A 38 31.55 -25.13 15.40
CA LYS A 38 32.46 -24.38 16.26
C LYS A 38 31.77 -23.77 17.47
N GLY A 39 30.52 -24.17 17.75
CA GLY A 39 29.75 -23.70 18.89
C GLY A 39 29.09 -22.33 18.71
N ILE A 40 29.04 -21.80 17.49
CA ILE A 40 28.46 -20.49 17.19
C ILE A 40 26.98 -20.65 16.87
N VAL A 41 26.12 -19.89 17.56
CA VAL A 41 24.67 -19.92 17.30
C VAL A 41 24.35 -19.10 16.05
N VAL A 42 23.57 -19.66 15.13
CA VAL A 42 23.13 -18.98 13.90
C VAL A 42 21.64 -18.70 13.94
N VAL A 43 21.27 -17.43 13.76
CA VAL A 43 19.90 -16.95 13.74
C VAL A 43 19.61 -16.30 12.40
N CYS A 44 18.60 -16.80 11.68
CA CYS A 44 18.20 -16.28 10.37
C CYS A 44 16.73 -15.89 10.33
N SER A 45 16.37 -14.96 9.44
CA SER A 45 14.96 -14.60 9.20
C SER A 45 14.20 -15.67 8.40
N ALA A 46 12.91 -15.84 8.68
CA ALA A 46 12.03 -16.77 7.96
C ALA A 46 11.65 -16.33 6.53
N GLY A 47 11.93 -15.08 6.16
CA GLY A 47 11.52 -14.49 4.87
C GLY A 47 10.25 -13.64 4.97
N ASN A 48 9.95 -12.90 3.90
CA ASN A 48 8.82 -11.94 3.83
C ASN A 48 7.83 -12.28 2.70
N ASP A 49 7.85 -13.52 2.21
CA ASP A 49 7.10 -13.97 1.02
C ASP A 49 5.77 -14.67 1.36
N GLY A 50 5.31 -14.57 2.62
CA GLY A 50 3.98 -15.01 3.03
C GLY A 50 2.85 -14.23 2.33
N PRO A 51 1.56 -14.58 2.55
CA PRO A 51 1.04 -15.49 3.57
C PRO A 51 0.79 -16.93 3.10
N SER A 52 1.12 -17.24 1.84
CA SER A 52 0.91 -18.58 1.27
C SER A 52 1.74 -19.63 2.01
N LEU A 53 1.23 -20.87 2.01
CA LEU A 53 1.95 -22.02 2.58
C LEU A 53 3.29 -22.23 1.84
N TYR A 54 4.28 -22.80 2.55
CA TYR A 54 5.60 -23.17 2.01
C TYR A 54 6.46 -22.00 1.51
N THR A 55 6.35 -20.84 2.15
CA THR A 55 7.10 -19.61 1.82
C THR A 55 8.28 -19.33 2.77
N VAL A 56 8.51 -20.19 3.76
CA VAL A 56 9.60 -20.05 4.73
C VAL A 56 10.97 -20.37 4.09
N SER A 57 11.96 -19.52 4.35
CA SER A 57 13.36 -19.74 3.99
C SER A 57 14.21 -20.17 5.20
N ASN A 58 15.48 -20.53 4.98
CA ASN A 58 16.44 -20.89 6.03
C ASN A 58 15.94 -22.07 6.89
N MET A 59 15.58 -23.19 6.24
CA MET A 59 14.93 -24.33 6.91
C MET A 59 15.90 -25.34 7.55
N ALA A 60 17.22 -25.10 7.46
CA ALA A 60 18.21 -26.03 7.96
C ALA A 60 18.06 -26.24 9.48
N PRO A 61 18.08 -27.50 10.00
CA PRO A 61 17.80 -27.78 11.41
C PRO A 61 18.74 -27.11 12.43
N TRP A 62 19.94 -26.73 11.99
CA TRP A 62 20.95 -26.05 12.81
C TRP A 62 20.83 -24.52 12.78
N ILE A 63 19.83 -23.97 12.08
CA ILE A 63 19.54 -22.54 12.06
C ILE A 63 18.33 -22.24 12.94
N THR A 64 18.44 -21.21 13.77
CA THR A 64 17.27 -20.65 14.48
C THR A 64 16.54 -19.70 13.55
N THR A 65 15.40 -20.14 13.00
CA THR A 65 14.63 -19.38 12.01
C THR A 65 13.54 -18.55 12.68
N VAL A 66 13.57 -17.24 12.47
CA VAL A 66 12.75 -16.26 13.20
C VAL A 66 11.69 -15.64 12.28
N GLY A 67 10.43 -15.79 12.66
CA GLY A 67 9.29 -15.09 12.05
C GLY A 67 9.08 -13.69 12.62
N ALA A 68 8.39 -12.83 11.88
CA ALA A 68 8.05 -11.48 12.33
C ALA A 68 6.68 -11.45 13.05
N GLY A 69 6.60 -10.74 14.17
CA GLY A 69 5.38 -10.46 14.90
C GLY A 69 5.16 -8.95 15.06
N THR A 70 3.91 -8.54 15.25
CA THR A 70 3.55 -7.14 15.51
C THR A 70 3.67 -6.80 16.99
N LEU A 71 3.87 -5.52 17.30
CA LEU A 71 3.80 -4.97 18.66
C LEU A 71 2.47 -4.24 18.85
N ASP A 72 2.13 -3.90 20.09
CA ASP A 72 0.97 -3.08 20.45
C ASP A 72 1.12 -1.59 20.07
N ARG A 73 2.30 -1.19 19.58
CA ARG A 73 2.62 0.17 19.18
C ARG A 73 2.37 0.42 17.70
N ASP A 74 1.43 1.31 17.41
CA ASP A 74 1.14 1.81 16.06
C ASP A 74 1.59 3.27 15.86
N PHE A 75 1.75 3.65 14.59
CA PHE A 75 2.04 5.02 14.15
C PHE A 75 0.84 5.60 13.38
N PRO A 76 -0.23 6.01 14.07
CA PRO A 76 -1.49 6.38 13.44
C PRO A 76 -1.35 7.65 12.58
N ALA A 77 -1.81 7.57 11.35
CA ALA A 77 -1.88 8.65 10.38
C ALA A 77 -3.20 8.58 9.61
N PRO A 78 -4.34 8.98 10.23
CA PRO A 78 -5.66 8.82 9.63
C PRO A 78 -5.84 9.74 8.41
N VAL A 79 -6.53 9.23 7.40
CA VAL A 79 -7.01 10.03 6.25
C VAL A 79 -8.36 10.62 6.61
N THR A 80 -8.48 11.95 6.54
CA THR A 80 -9.79 12.61 6.61
C THR A 80 -10.31 12.84 5.21
N LEU A 81 -11.44 12.24 4.87
CA LEU A 81 -12.11 12.41 3.57
C LEU A 81 -13.00 13.65 3.57
N GLY A 82 -13.42 14.09 2.38
CA GLY A 82 -14.23 15.30 2.23
C GLY A 82 -15.63 15.26 2.82
N ASN A 83 -16.16 14.06 3.01
CA ASN A 83 -17.41 13.82 3.73
C ASN A 83 -17.23 13.84 5.26
N GLY A 84 -16.03 14.11 5.77
CA GLY A 84 -15.72 14.10 7.21
C GLY A 84 -15.37 12.72 7.77
N ASN A 85 -15.48 11.64 6.98
CA ASN A 85 -15.10 10.31 7.44
C ASN A 85 -13.59 10.23 7.67
N LYS A 86 -13.21 9.75 8.85
CA LYS A 86 -11.81 9.48 9.21
C LYS A 86 -11.52 8.01 8.98
N ILE A 87 -10.61 7.72 8.07
CA ILE A 87 -10.18 6.37 7.76
C ILE A 87 -8.86 6.11 8.50
N PRO A 88 -8.77 5.05 9.32
CA PRO A 88 -7.54 4.71 10.00
C PRO A 88 -6.45 4.32 8.99
N GLY A 89 -5.22 4.72 9.27
CA GLY A 89 -4.04 4.39 8.49
C GLY A 89 -2.79 4.59 9.31
N VAL A 90 -1.64 4.17 8.79
CA VAL A 90 -0.35 4.28 9.47
C VAL A 90 0.70 4.95 8.61
N SER A 91 1.64 5.67 9.24
CA SER A 91 2.74 6.34 8.54
C SER A 91 3.88 6.69 9.47
N LEU A 92 5.12 6.69 8.96
CA LEU A 92 6.28 7.27 9.62
C LEU A 92 6.65 8.65 9.06
N TYR A 93 5.78 9.27 8.26
CA TYR A 93 6.01 10.62 7.73
C TYR A 93 6.13 11.65 8.85
N ASN A 94 7.23 12.39 8.86
CA ASN A 94 7.49 13.42 9.87
C ASN A 94 6.89 14.77 9.47
N ASN A 95 5.64 15.00 9.86
CA ASN A 95 4.94 16.27 9.62
C ASN A 95 5.58 17.48 10.33
N LYS A 96 6.41 17.28 11.35
CA LYS A 96 7.13 18.38 12.01
C LYS A 96 8.31 18.86 11.15
N ALA A 97 8.98 17.94 10.47
CA ALA A 97 10.11 18.26 9.61
C ALA A 97 9.67 18.79 8.24
N VAL A 98 8.58 18.25 7.69
CA VAL A 98 8.00 18.71 6.43
C VAL A 98 6.50 18.96 6.64
N PRO A 99 6.09 20.21 6.93
CA PRO A 99 4.70 20.53 7.22
C PRO A 99 3.80 20.24 6.02
N PHE A 100 2.78 19.41 6.24
CA PHE A 100 1.67 19.27 5.33
C PHE A 100 0.66 20.38 5.63
N PRO A 101 0.32 21.25 4.66
CA PRO A 101 -0.57 22.36 4.91
C PRO A 101 -1.97 21.84 5.24
N ALA A 102 -2.63 22.50 6.20
CA ALA A 102 -4.00 22.23 6.61
C ALA A 102 -5.02 22.71 5.56
N LYS A 103 -4.87 22.23 4.33
CA LYS A 103 -5.70 22.59 3.17
C LYS A 103 -6.23 21.36 2.46
N LYS A 104 -7.35 21.61 1.80
CA LYS A 104 -8.03 20.82 0.78
C LYS A 104 -7.17 20.50 -0.43
N PHE A 105 -6.79 19.23 -0.55
CA PHE A 105 -6.18 18.67 -1.74
C PHE A 105 -7.19 17.80 -2.49
N PRO A 106 -7.26 17.93 -3.83
CA PRO A 106 -8.00 16.98 -4.64
C PRO A 106 -7.44 15.57 -4.47
N PHE A 107 -8.30 14.58 -4.55
CA PHE A 107 -7.96 13.17 -4.39
C PHE A 107 -8.21 12.43 -5.69
N VAL A 108 -7.27 11.58 -6.11
CA VAL A 108 -7.36 10.81 -7.35
C VAL A 108 -6.88 9.38 -7.14
N TYR A 109 -7.52 8.43 -7.83
CA TYR A 109 -7.03 7.05 -7.89
C TYR A 109 -6.16 6.86 -9.12
N ALA A 110 -4.93 6.40 -8.92
CA ALA A 110 -3.95 6.24 -9.99
C ALA A 110 -4.44 5.29 -11.09
N GLY A 111 -5.21 4.25 -10.74
CA GLY A 111 -5.78 3.33 -11.71
C GLY A 111 -6.77 3.95 -12.69
N ASN A 112 -7.39 5.09 -12.35
CA ASN A 112 -8.29 5.81 -13.26
C ASN A 112 -7.56 6.84 -14.14
N LEU A 113 -6.30 7.15 -13.84
CA LEU A 113 -5.54 8.21 -14.50
C LEU A 113 -4.49 7.68 -15.47
N SER A 114 -4.27 6.38 -15.49
CA SER A 114 -3.22 5.73 -16.27
C SER A 114 -3.84 4.77 -17.28
N ASN A 115 -3.39 4.87 -18.52
CA ASN A 115 -3.71 3.89 -19.57
C ASN A 115 -2.82 2.65 -19.51
N ALA A 116 -1.82 2.63 -18.62
CA ALA A 116 -0.98 1.46 -18.39
C ALA A 116 -1.70 0.43 -17.49
N THR A 117 -1.51 -0.85 -17.80
CA THR A 117 -2.08 -2.00 -17.07
C THR A 117 -1.79 -1.97 -15.58
N ASP A 118 -0.62 -1.45 -15.18
CA ASP A 118 -0.17 -1.33 -13.78
C ASP A 118 -0.27 0.10 -13.24
N GLY A 119 -1.13 0.91 -13.84
CA GLY A 119 -1.32 2.32 -13.50
C GLY A 119 -1.67 2.57 -12.03
N ASN A 120 -2.46 1.68 -11.44
CA ASN A 120 -2.86 1.71 -10.03
C ASN A 120 -1.68 1.50 -9.07
N LEU A 121 -0.58 0.88 -9.53
CA LEU A 121 0.58 0.58 -8.68
C LEU A 121 1.53 1.78 -8.51
N CYS A 122 1.33 2.88 -9.24
CA CYS A 122 2.21 4.05 -9.18
C CYS A 122 3.69 3.68 -9.44
N VAL A 123 3.91 2.89 -10.48
CA VAL A 123 5.25 2.52 -10.96
C VAL A 123 5.86 3.66 -11.78
N ARG A 124 7.18 3.63 -11.97
CA ARG A 124 7.88 4.67 -12.73
C ARG A 124 7.32 4.76 -14.15
N GLY A 125 6.93 5.98 -14.55
CA GLY A 125 6.36 6.25 -15.87
C GLY A 125 4.86 5.94 -16.01
N SER A 126 4.17 5.47 -14.96
CA SER A 126 2.73 5.17 -15.04
C SER A 126 1.82 6.37 -14.77
N LEU A 127 2.34 7.44 -14.15
CA LEU A 127 1.53 8.59 -13.76
C LEU A 127 1.65 9.73 -14.77
N ASP A 128 0.50 10.26 -15.19
CA ASP A 128 0.43 11.50 -15.97
C ASP A 128 0.56 12.72 -15.04
N LEU A 129 1.61 13.51 -15.28
CA LEU A 129 1.96 14.74 -14.55
C LEU A 129 0.79 15.73 -14.48
N SER A 130 0.02 15.88 -15.57
CA SER A 130 -1.08 16.85 -15.64
C SER A 130 -2.22 16.50 -14.66
N ASN A 131 -2.43 15.20 -14.45
CA ASN A 131 -3.51 14.68 -13.64
C ASN A 131 -3.15 14.49 -12.17
N VAL A 132 -1.86 14.44 -11.82
CA VAL A 132 -1.36 14.17 -10.46
C VAL A 132 -0.88 15.42 -9.72
N LYS A 133 -0.48 16.48 -10.45
CA LYS A 133 0.09 17.69 -9.86
C LYS A 133 -0.80 18.31 -8.77
N ALA A 134 -0.22 18.49 -7.58
CA ALA A 134 -0.85 19.02 -6.37
C ALA A 134 -2.10 18.25 -5.89
N LYS A 135 -2.20 16.95 -6.20
CA LYS A 135 -3.26 16.06 -5.71
C LYS A 135 -2.72 14.97 -4.79
N ILE A 136 -3.59 14.42 -3.96
CA ILE A 136 -3.31 13.19 -3.21
C ILE A 136 -3.65 12.00 -4.11
N VAL A 137 -2.69 11.10 -4.30
CA VAL A 137 -2.84 9.94 -5.18
C VAL A 137 -3.04 8.66 -4.37
N LEU A 138 -4.09 7.92 -4.68
CA LEU A 138 -4.29 6.57 -4.19
C LEU A 138 -3.58 5.57 -5.09
N CYS A 139 -2.66 4.81 -4.50
CA CYS A 139 -1.90 3.74 -5.14
C CYS A 139 -2.23 2.41 -4.45
N ASP A 140 -2.25 1.34 -5.22
CA ASP A 140 -2.37 -0.02 -4.69
C ASP A 140 -0.98 -0.58 -4.35
N ARG A 141 -0.92 -1.38 -3.28
CA ARG A 141 0.26 -2.18 -2.91
C ARG A 141 0.48 -3.30 -3.95
N GLY A 142 1.74 -3.59 -4.25
CA GLY A 142 2.14 -4.63 -5.19
C GLY A 142 3.35 -4.23 -6.04
N SER A 143 3.94 -5.20 -6.74
CA SER A 143 5.08 -5.11 -7.68
C SER A 143 6.33 -4.34 -7.20
N ASN A 144 6.25 -3.02 -7.00
CA ASN A 144 7.36 -2.19 -6.53
C ASN A 144 7.26 -1.86 -5.03
N ALA A 145 8.40 -1.44 -4.47
CA ALA A 145 8.52 -1.08 -3.05
C ALA A 145 7.55 0.05 -2.67
N ARG A 146 6.93 -0.07 -1.48
CA ARG A 146 5.95 0.91 -0.97
C ARG A 146 6.51 2.33 -0.97
N VAL A 147 7.75 2.50 -0.52
CA VAL A 147 8.44 3.79 -0.48
C VAL A 147 8.74 4.34 -1.89
N ASP A 148 9.08 3.47 -2.85
CA ASP A 148 9.35 3.87 -4.24
C ASP A 148 8.09 4.44 -4.92
N LYS A 149 6.90 3.88 -4.66
CA LYS A 149 5.62 4.47 -5.10
C LYS A 149 5.47 5.91 -4.63
N GLY A 150 5.84 6.18 -3.38
CA GLY A 150 5.86 7.55 -2.84
C GLY A 150 6.83 8.44 -3.62
N TYR A 151 8.05 7.98 -3.89
CA TYR A 151 8.98 8.74 -4.71
C TYR A 151 8.40 9.09 -6.10
N VAL A 152 7.74 8.14 -6.75
CA VAL A 152 7.09 8.35 -8.07
C VAL A 152 5.99 9.41 -7.98
N VAL A 153 5.11 9.34 -6.98
CA VAL A 153 4.05 10.34 -6.78
C VAL A 153 4.65 11.73 -6.54
N LYS A 154 5.71 11.83 -5.73
CA LYS A 154 6.41 13.10 -5.49
C LYS A 154 7.05 13.64 -6.76
N ALA A 155 7.72 12.79 -7.53
CA ALA A 155 8.35 13.16 -8.80
C ALA A 155 7.32 13.64 -9.85
N ALA A 156 6.11 13.06 -9.84
CA ALA A 156 4.98 13.51 -10.65
C ALA A 156 4.32 14.82 -10.16
N GLY A 157 4.84 15.43 -9.07
CA GLY A 157 4.32 16.66 -8.48
C GLY A 157 3.09 16.45 -7.60
N GLY A 158 2.81 15.21 -7.16
CA GLY A 158 1.74 14.89 -6.23
C GLY A 158 1.96 15.54 -4.86
N GLY A 159 0.86 15.99 -4.24
CA GLY A 159 0.87 16.62 -2.92
C GLY A 159 0.79 15.63 -1.76
N GLY A 160 0.37 14.40 -2.01
CA GLY A 160 0.15 13.36 -1.00
C GLY A 160 0.00 11.98 -1.64
N MET A 161 0.16 10.91 -0.86
CA MET A 161 -0.14 9.55 -1.31
C MET A 161 -0.95 8.78 -0.27
N VAL A 162 -1.95 8.03 -0.70
CA VAL A 162 -2.56 6.98 0.11
C VAL A 162 -2.18 5.65 -0.53
N LEU A 163 -1.61 4.75 0.25
CA LEU A 163 -1.30 3.39 -0.20
C LEU A 163 -2.39 2.45 0.33
N ALA A 164 -3.08 1.73 -0.54
CA ALA A 164 -4.08 0.75 -0.15
C ALA A 164 -3.56 -0.69 -0.36
N ASN A 165 -3.77 -1.53 0.64
CA ASN A 165 -3.56 -2.97 0.47
C ASN A 165 -4.53 -3.58 -0.54
N THR A 166 -4.11 -4.68 -1.15
CA THR A 166 -4.96 -5.52 -2.00
C THR A 166 -5.43 -6.77 -1.25
N ALA A 167 -6.18 -7.65 -1.92
CA ALA A 167 -6.64 -8.91 -1.33
C ALA A 167 -5.49 -9.82 -0.87
N GLU A 168 -4.32 -9.73 -1.50
CA GLU A 168 -3.14 -10.54 -1.15
C GLU A 168 -2.57 -10.18 0.22
N GLN A 169 -2.58 -8.90 0.58
CA GLN A 169 -2.00 -8.40 1.84
C GLN A 169 -3.06 -8.20 2.93
N GLY A 170 -4.34 -8.18 2.55
CA GLY A 170 -5.46 -8.10 3.48
C GLY A 170 -5.42 -6.84 4.36
N GLU A 171 -5.52 -7.03 5.67
CA GLU A 171 -5.62 -5.94 6.64
C GLU A 171 -4.29 -5.61 7.34
N GLU A 172 -3.18 -6.22 6.91
CA GLU A 172 -1.85 -5.96 7.47
C GLU A 172 -1.40 -4.50 7.23
N LEU A 173 -1.06 -3.78 8.29
CA LEU A 173 -0.55 -2.42 8.17
C LEU A 173 0.94 -2.37 8.50
N VAL A 174 1.70 -1.72 7.62
CA VAL A 174 3.12 -1.42 7.83
C VAL A 174 3.32 0.07 7.66
N ALA A 175 3.87 0.72 8.68
CA ALA A 175 4.17 2.15 8.64
C ALA A 175 5.54 2.36 7.96
N ASP A 176 5.54 3.04 6.80
CA ASP A 176 6.76 3.34 6.07
C ASP A 176 7.12 4.85 6.12
N PRO A 177 8.41 5.21 6.05
CA PRO A 177 8.86 6.60 5.96
C PRO A 177 8.85 7.07 4.50
N HIS A 178 7.78 7.74 4.08
CA HIS A 178 7.70 8.30 2.73
C HIS A 178 8.35 9.69 2.64
N LEU A 179 8.84 10.03 1.44
CA LEU A 179 9.42 11.36 1.13
C LEU A 179 8.39 12.47 0.92
N LEU A 180 7.11 12.11 0.91
CA LEU A 180 5.97 13.01 0.84
C LEU A 180 4.94 12.58 1.91
N PRO A 181 3.96 13.43 2.24
CA PRO A 181 2.86 13.05 3.12
C PRO A 181 2.17 11.81 2.56
N ALA A 182 2.28 10.70 3.28
CA ALA A 182 1.66 9.46 2.85
C ALA A 182 1.11 8.67 4.03
N THR A 183 0.14 7.81 3.77
CA THR A 183 -0.42 6.91 4.77
C THR A 183 -0.86 5.60 4.12
N HIS A 184 -0.65 4.52 4.85
CA HIS A 184 -0.99 3.17 4.45
C HIS A 184 -2.30 2.77 5.11
N VAL A 185 -3.26 2.32 4.29
CA VAL A 185 -4.59 1.90 4.73
C VAL A 185 -4.84 0.44 4.39
N THR A 186 -5.72 -0.20 5.17
CA THR A 186 -6.08 -1.60 4.95
C THR A 186 -6.85 -1.80 3.67
N LYS A 187 -7.03 -3.05 3.22
CA LYS A 187 -7.82 -3.35 2.03
C LYS A 187 -9.25 -2.81 2.14
N LYS A 188 -9.96 -3.09 3.26
CA LYS A 188 -11.31 -2.55 3.51
C LYS A 188 -11.36 -1.03 3.45
N SER A 189 -10.39 -0.37 4.08
CA SER A 189 -10.27 1.08 4.09
C SER A 189 -9.99 1.64 2.69
N GLY A 190 -9.13 0.97 1.93
CA GLY A 190 -8.85 1.26 0.54
C GLY A 190 -10.10 1.21 -0.32
N ASP A 191 -10.94 0.17 -0.19
CA ASP A 191 -12.19 0.05 -0.92
C ASP A 191 -13.19 1.18 -0.63
N ILE A 192 -13.21 1.68 0.62
CA ILE A 192 -14.03 2.83 1.01
C ILE A 192 -13.50 4.12 0.37
N ILE A 193 -12.17 4.25 0.26
CA ILE A 193 -11.50 5.44 -0.26
C ILE A 193 -11.50 5.48 -1.79
N LYS A 194 -11.41 4.32 -2.46
CA LYS A 194 -11.45 4.22 -3.92
C LYS A 194 -12.72 4.93 -4.41
N PRO A 195 -12.59 5.98 -5.24
CA PRO A 195 -13.73 6.80 -5.62
C PRO A 195 -14.76 5.97 -6.37
N SER A 196 -15.89 5.72 -5.70
CA SER A 196 -17.19 5.41 -6.32
C SER A 196 -17.65 6.65 -7.10
N PRO A 197 -18.20 6.53 -8.32
CA PRO A 197 -19.05 5.42 -8.77
C PRO A 197 -18.30 4.39 -9.63
N VAL A 198 -18.24 3.15 -9.13
CA VAL A 198 -18.03 1.97 -9.98
C VAL A 198 -19.40 1.42 -10.30
N LEU A 199 -19.69 1.18 -11.58
CA LEU A 199 -20.93 0.55 -12.01
C LEU A 199 -21.00 -0.84 -11.33
N PRO A 200 -21.97 -1.10 -10.43
CA PRO A 200 -22.01 -2.37 -9.72
C PRO A 200 -22.17 -3.54 -10.71
N ALA A 201 -21.62 -4.72 -10.38
CA ALA A 201 -21.58 -5.86 -11.30
C ALA A 201 -22.97 -6.30 -11.81
N PHE A 202 -24.03 -6.03 -11.04
CA PHE A 202 -25.42 -6.30 -11.43
C PHE A 202 -26.05 -5.25 -12.35
N SER A 203 -25.38 -4.13 -12.62
CA SER A 203 -25.91 -3.07 -13.48
C SER A 203 -25.81 -3.46 -14.95
N SER A 204 -26.95 -3.43 -15.64
CA SER A 204 -27.04 -3.76 -17.06
C SER A 204 -26.21 -2.80 -17.93
N ARG A 205 -25.61 -3.34 -19.00
CA ARG A 205 -24.73 -2.62 -19.92
C ARG A 205 -25.36 -2.58 -21.31
N GLY A 206 -25.14 -1.48 -22.04
CA GLY A 206 -25.47 -1.40 -23.46
C GLY A 206 -24.49 -2.20 -24.34
N PRO A 207 -24.64 -2.14 -25.67
CA PRO A 207 -25.50 -1.20 -26.42
C PRO A 207 -27.00 -1.54 -26.37
N ASN A 208 -27.83 -0.57 -26.75
CA ASN A 208 -29.25 -0.78 -26.97
C ASN A 208 -29.46 -1.76 -28.13
N THR A 209 -30.11 -2.89 -27.87
CA THR A 209 -30.31 -3.97 -28.87
C THR A 209 -31.33 -3.63 -29.94
N MET A 210 -32.18 -2.61 -29.75
CA MET A 210 -33.17 -2.18 -30.73
C MET A 210 -32.68 -1.03 -31.62
N THR A 211 -31.91 -0.10 -31.06
CA THR A 211 -31.31 1.03 -31.80
C THR A 211 -29.86 1.21 -31.38
N PRO A 212 -28.91 0.47 -32.00
CA PRO A 212 -27.49 0.51 -31.62
C PRO A 212 -26.82 1.88 -31.71
N GLU A 213 -27.40 2.80 -32.49
CA GLU A 213 -26.97 4.19 -32.65
C GLU A 213 -27.24 5.06 -31.41
N ILE A 214 -28.10 4.59 -30.49
CA ILE A 214 -28.42 5.28 -29.23
C ILE A 214 -27.71 4.56 -28.08
N LEU A 215 -26.69 5.22 -27.52
CA LEU A 215 -25.88 4.67 -26.42
C LEU A 215 -26.68 4.58 -25.12
N LYS A 216 -26.58 3.44 -24.42
CA LYS A 216 -27.14 3.22 -23.07
C LYS A 216 -26.08 2.59 -22.15
N PRO A 217 -26.11 2.85 -20.82
CA PRO A 217 -27.01 3.76 -20.09
C PRO A 217 -26.60 5.25 -20.25
N ASP A 218 -27.56 6.16 -20.07
CA ASP A 218 -27.32 7.61 -20.27
C ASP A 218 -26.72 8.31 -19.03
N VAL A 219 -26.90 7.75 -17.83
CA VAL A 219 -26.39 8.34 -16.57
C VAL A 219 -26.08 7.25 -15.53
N ILE A 220 -25.15 7.52 -14.63
CA ILE A 220 -24.84 6.69 -13.46
C ILE A 220 -25.24 7.45 -12.20
N ALA A 221 -25.95 6.79 -11.28
CA ALA A 221 -26.36 7.36 -10.00
C ALA A 221 -26.04 6.40 -8.83
N PRO A 222 -25.86 6.92 -7.59
CA PRO A 222 -25.63 6.08 -6.41
C PRO A 222 -26.82 5.16 -6.13
N GLY A 223 -26.59 3.85 -6.02
CA GLY A 223 -27.65 2.84 -5.79
C GLY A 223 -27.28 1.73 -4.81
N SER A 224 -26.09 1.78 -4.19
CA SER A 224 -25.61 0.79 -3.22
C SER A 224 -25.07 1.46 -1.96
N ALA A 225 -25.45 0.92 -0.79
CA ALA A 225 -25.06 1.34 0.57
C ALA A 225 -25.43 2.78 0.98
N PHE A 226 -26.72 3.03 1.27
CA PHE A 226 -27.16 4.23 1.99
C PHE A 226 -27.07 4.02 3.51
N LEU A 227 -26.35 4.90 4.23
CA LEU A 227 -26.37 5.00 5.69
C LEU A 227 -27.39 6.07 6.12
N ARG A 228 -28.25 5.73 7.10
CA ARG A 228 -29.14 6.67 7.81
C ARG A 228 -28.41 7.23 9.04
N ASP A 229 -28.71 8.50 9.33
CA ASP A 229 -28.00 9.47 10.17
C ASP A 229 -27.84 9.13 11.68
N GLY A 230 -26.81 9.72 12.30
CA GLY A 230 -26.75 9.94 13.75
C GLY A 230 -25.36 9.83 14.42
N MET A 231 -24.60 10.95 14.50
CA MET A 231 -23.90 11.47 15.71
C MET A 231 -22.87 12.57 15.36
N GLY A 232 -23.01 13.72 16.02
CA GLY A 232 -22.22 14.95 15.82
C GLY A 232 -20.78 14.94 16.40
N PRO A 233 -20.02 16.03 16.19
CA PRO A 233 -18.55 15.99 16.06
C PRO A 233 -17.77 16.38 17.33
N PRO A 234 -16.43 16.17 17.32
CA PRO A 234 -15.59 17.36 17.49
C PRO A 234 -14.40 17.47 16.49
N ALA A 235 -14.13 18.73 16.14
CA ALA A 235 -12.97 19.35 15.47
C ALA A 235 -12.53 18.83 14.07
N GLN A 236 -12.65 19.74 13.09
CA GLN A 236 -12.66 19.53 11.64
C GLN A 236 -11.31 19.79 10.93
N MET A 237 -11.03 19.01 9.89
CA MET A 237 -10.60 19.56 8.59
C MET A 237 -11.68 19.18 7.57
N VAL A 238 -12.40 20.18 7.07
CA VAL A 238 -13.55 20.03 6.16
C VAL A 238 -13.03 19.88 4.73
N TYR A 239 -13.71 19.15 3.81
CA TYR A 239 -13.56 19.33 2.36
C TYR A 239 -14.89 19.69 1.67
N GLU A 240 -14.86 20.38 0.53
CA GLU A 240 -16.06 20.81 -0.21
C GLU A 240 -16.00 20.22 -1.62
N LYS A 241 -17.14 19.68 -2.08
CA LYS A 241 -17.33 19.16 -3.43
C LYS A 241 -17.52 20.36 -4.36
N ILE A 242 -16.74 20.45 -5.44
CA ILE A 242 -16.84 21.53 -6.43
C ILE A 242 -18.25 21.48 -7.06
N PRO A 243 -19.04 22.58 -7.07
CA PRO A 243 -20.26 22.64 -7.85
C PRO A 243 -19.92 22.79 -9.34
N ASP A 244 -20.63 22.05 -10.19
CA ASP A 244 -20.55 22.17 -11.64
C ASP A 244 -20.89 23.61 -12.07
N VAL A 245 -19.94 24.25 -12.75
CA VAL A 245 -20.18 25.52 -13.43
C VAL A 245 -20.80 25.19 -14.79
N SER A 246 -22.12 25.32 -14.89
CA SER A 246 -22.79 25.50 -16.18
C SER A 246 -23.79 26.66 -16.11
N ASN A 247 -23.39 27.74 -16.80
CA ASN A 247 -24.16 28.83 -17.41
C ASN A 247 -25.20 29.61 -16.59
N SER A 248 -24.86 30.87 -16.29
CA SER A 248 -25.81 31.99 -16.27
C SER A 248 -25.46 32.98 -17.40
N THR A 249 -26.32 33.04 -18.41
CA THR A 249 -26.71 34.28 -19.09
C THR A 249 -28.21 34.40 -18.91
#